data_AF-D1PI30-F1
#
_entry.id   AF-D1PI30-F1
#
_cell.length_a   1.000
_cell.length_b   1.000
_cell.length_c   1.000
_cell.angle_alpha   90.00
_cell.angle_beta   90.00
_cell.angle_gamma   90.00
#
_symmetry.space_group_name_H-M   'P 1'
#
loop_
_entity.id
_entity.type
_entity.pdbx_description
1 polymer ?
#
loop_
_entity_poly.entity_id
_entity_poly.type
_entity_poly.pdbx_seq_one_letter_code
_entity_poly.pdbx_strand_id
1 'polypeptide(L)' 'MEQYRLLAECLLPARMLDWFDLKTVRVEKKGDTQVIHLYLDENEQKPDDGEDLYGSG' A
#
# COMPACT_ATOMS: atom_id res chain seq x y z
N MET A 1 2.90 -13.22 6.51
CA MET A 1 2.36 -11.92 6.04
C MET A 1 3.34 -10.78 6.30
N GLU A 2 4.01 -10.75 7.45
CA GLU A 2 4.94 -9.69 7.85
C GLU A 2 6.04 -9.34 6.83
N GLN A 3 6.67 -10.35 6.20
CA GLN A 3 7.66 -10.12 5.14
C GLN A 3 7.12 -9.34 3.92
N TYR A 4 5.83 -9.50 3.61
CA TYR A 4 5.18 -8.79 2.50
C TYR A 4 4.66 -7.42 2.93
N ARG A 5 4.40 -7.23 4.23
CA ARG A 5 4.13 -5.91 4.81
C ARG A 5 5.37 -5.02 4.70
N LEU A 6 6.55 -5.53 5.09
CA LEU A 6 7.82 -4.81 4.92
C LEU A 6 8.10 -4.50 3.45
N LEU A 7 7.79 -5.45 2.54
CA LEU A 7 7.90 -5.19 1.10
C LEU A 7 6.95 -4.07 0.64
N ALA A 8 5.70 -4.07 1.13
CA ALA A 8 4.75 -3.00 0.84
C ALA A 8 5.24 -1.65 1.41
N GLU A 9 5.79 -1.61 2.63
CA GLU A 9 6.37 -0.42 3.25
C GLU A 9 7.53 0.16 2.42
N CYS A 10 8.36 -0.70 1.81
CA CYS A 10 9.47 -0.27 0.96
C CYS A 10 9.03 0.19 -0.44
N LEU A 11 7.95 -0.37 -0.98
CA LEU A 11 7.50 -0.11 -2.36
C LEU A 11 6.52 1.06 -2.45
N LEU A 12 5.66 1.21 -1.44
CA LEU A 12 4.61 2.21 -1.43
C LEU A 12 5.16 3.55 -0.92
N PRO A 13 4.63 4.68 -1.40
CA PRO A 13 4.92 5.99 -0.83
C PRO A 13 4.67 6.01 0.67
N ALA A 14 5.48 6.78 1.39
CA ALA A 14 5.33 6.97 2.83
C ALA A 14 3.87 7.34 3.18
N ARG A 15 3.35 6.75 4.26
CA ARG A 15 1.98 6.90 4.77
C ARG A 15 0.87 6.22 3.97
N MET A 16 1.16 5.57 2.84
CA MET A 16 0.13 4.82 2.11
C MET A 16 -0.41 3.65 2.95
N LEU A 17 0.42 2.99 3.75
CA LEU A 17 -0.07 1.95 4.66
C LEU A 17 -0.77 2.48 5.92
N ASP A 18 -0.81 3.80 6.12
CA ASP A 18 -1.65 4.41 7.14
C ASP A 18 -3.12 4.44 6.67
N TRP A 19 -3.36 4.49 5.36
CA TRP A 19 -4.68 4.56 4.73
C TRP A 19 -5.13 3.27 4.06
N PHE A 20 -4.19 2.34 3.86
CA PHE A 20 -4.44 1.11 3.14
C PHE A 20 -3.89 -0.10 3.89
N ASP A 21 -4.77 -1.05 4.22
CA ASP A 21 -4.39 -2.31 4.86
C ASP A 21 -4.02 -3.37 3.82
N LEU A 22 -2.92 -4.08 4.06
CA LEU A 22 -2.52 -5.23 3.24
C LEU A 22 -3.47 -6.41 3.48
N LYS A 23 -4.48 -6.55 2.62
CA LYS A 23 -5.51 -7.57 2.72
C LYS A 23 -5.04 -8.95 2.30
N THR A 24 -4.32 -9.03 1.19
CA THR A 24 -3.96 -10.32 0.57
C THR A 24 -2.70 -10.19 -0.25
N VAL A 25 -1.93 -11.28 -0.27
CA VAL A 25 -0.75 -11.41 -1.12
C VAL A 25 -0.93 -12.64 -1.98
N ARG A 26 -0.76 -12.49 -3.30
CA ARG A 26 -0.69 -13.62 -4.22
C ARG A 26 0.69 -13.69 -4.85
N VAL A 27 1.26 -14.89 -4.87
CA VAL A 27 2.56 -15.12 -5.48
C VAL A 27 2.33 -16.02 -6.69
N GLU A 28 2.63 -15.51 -7.86
CA GLU A 28 2.56 -16.24 -9.12
C GLU A 28 3.98 -16.56 -9.59
N LYS A 29 4.21 -17.81 -10.00
CA LYS A 29 5.46 -18.20 -10.66
C LYS A 29 5.22 -18.25 -12.17
N LYS A 30 5.92 -17.42 -12.92
CA LYS A 30 5.90 -17.37 -14.39
C LYS A 30 7.28 -17.72 -14.92
N GLY A 31 7.48 -19.00 -15.22
CA GLY A 31 8.78 -19.55 -15.59
C GLY A 31 9.80 -19.37 -14.45
N ASP A 32 10.89 -18.66 -14.74
CA ASP A 32 11.93 -18.31 -13.77
C ASP A 32 11.63 -17.02 -12.98
N THR A 33 10.58 -16.28 -13.35
CA THR A 33 10.19 -15.05 -12.65
C THR A 33 9.12 -15.33 -11.61
N GLN A 34 9.27 -14.73 -10.42
CA GLN A 34 8.22 -14.69 -9.41
C GLN A 34 7.57 -13.31 -9.42
N VAL A 35 6.25 -13.28 -9.55
CA VAL A 35 5.43 -12.06 -9.51
C VAL A 35 4.66 -12.05 -8.20
N ILE A 36 4.81 -10.98 -7.43
CA ILE A 36 4.11 -10.79 -6.16
C ILE A 36 3.04 -9.73 -6.38
N HIS A 37 1.78 -10.12 -6.18
CA HIS A 37 0.63 -9.23 -6.23
C HIS A 37 0.22 -8.87 -4.80
N LEU A 38 0.37 -7.60 -4.43
CA LEU A 38 -0.06 -7.05 -3.16
C LEU A 38 -1.44 -6.42 -3.34
N TYR A 39 -2.44 -6.92 -2.62
CA TYR A 39 -3.79 -6.37 -2.63
C TYR A 39 -4.00 -5.56 -1.35
N LEU A 40 -4.26 -4.27 -1.55
CA LEU A 40 -4.48 -3.29 -0.50
C LEU A 40 -5.95 -2.87 -0.55
N ASP A 41 -6.58 -2.78 0.61
CA ASP A 41 -7.90 -2.16 0.77
C ASP A 41 -7.77 -0.87 1.55
N GLU A 42 -8.57 0.14 1.22
CA GLU A 42 -8.71 1.33 2.07
C GLU A 42 -9.16 0.90 3.46
N ASN A 43 -8.46 1.39 4.48
CA ASN A 43 -8.91 1.24 5.85
C ASN A 43 -9.86 2.40 6.22
N GLU A 44 -10.41 2.37 7.43
CA GLU A 44 -11.32 3.44 7.89
C GLU A 44 -10.59 4.78 8.14
N GLN A 45 -9.26 4.79 8.14
CA GLN A 45 -8.47 6.01 8.25
C GLN A 45 -8.37 6.66 6.87
N LYS A 46 -9.23 7.63 6.65
CA LYS A 46 -9.00 8.61 5.60
C LYS A 46 -7.83 9.51 6.02
N PRO A 47 -7.04 10.07 5.07
CA PRO A 47 -6.24 11.24 5.40
C PRO A 47 -7.15 12.22 6.12
N ASP A 48 -6.75 12.63 7.33
CA ASP A 48 -7.37 13.78 7.99
C ASP A 48 -7.40 14.88 6.92
N ASP A 49 -8.55 15.52 6.67
CA ASP A 49 -8.74 16.57 5.66
C ASP A 49 -7.86 17.83 5.91
N GLY A 50 -6.84 17.71 6.75
CA GLY A 50 -5.86 18.73 7.14
C GLY A 50 -4.59 18.67 6.31
N GLU A 51 -4.71 18.71 4.99
CA GLU A 51 -3.82 19.49 4.12
C GLU A 51 -4.42 19.47 2.71
N ASP A 52 -5.56 20.17 2.56
CA ASP A 52 -5.84 20.84 1.30
C ASP A 52 -4.65 21.76 0.99
N LEU A 53 -3.65 21.21 0.28
CA LEU A 53 -2.61 21.97 -0.41
C LEU A 53 -3.19 22.72 -1.62
N TYR A 54 -4.44 23.18 -1.55
CA TYR A 54 -4.90 24.31 -2.32
C TYR A 54 -4.46 25.59 -1.59
N GLY A 55 -3.16 25.84 -1.71
CA GLY A 55 -2.66 27.19 -1.60
C GLY A 55 -3.33 28.06 -2.67
N SER A 56 -3.83 29.21 -2.19
CA SER A 56 -4.05 30.47 -2.93
C SER A 56 -5.36 30.62 -3.70
N GLY A 57 -6.25 31.41 -3.11
CA GLY A 57 -7.42 32.04 -3.73
C GLY A 57 -8.09 33.00 -2.76
#